data_AF-A0A562J7W9-F1
#
_entry.id   AF-A0A562J7W9-F1
#
_cell.length_a   1.000
_cell.length_b   1.000
_cell.length_c   1.000
_cell.angle_alpha   90.00
_cell.angle_beta   90.00
_cell.angle_gamma   90.00
#
_symmetry.space_group_name_H-M   'P 1'
#
loop_
_entity.id
_entity.type
_entity.pdbx_description
1 polymer ?
#
loop_
_entity_poly.entity_id
_entity_poly.type
_entity_poly.pdbx_seq_one_letter_code
_entity_poly.pdbx_strand_id
1 'polypeptide(L)'
;MIKLGEMQELVIAKKVEFGVYLVSPDDVRGEDKILLPQKQVPEDAQSGDRITVFVYRDSSDRKIATTKRPKIVMGEIAYLKVAEMSRIGAFMNWGLEKDLFLPFKEQVGDIKLNGEYLVGLYIDKSDRLCATMNLFKVLKTDSPYKVNDMVKGTVFSLKRGLGAMVAVDGKYLGLIHEGEILKPMRPGDEVELRVSNVKEDGKLDLSLKDAPRLQIDKDGEKVLSVLMKNKGQLKLNDESSPEAIYESLNMSKGSFKKAIGRLMKKGIIDITREGIRLAEKKSGYENKNHGPKTDYKNVDRNNKRTSRSNDSRNSGYKTSDNRNMNKDGERKSYSNFKNNEVRQSYNDKNKERNSTTNKRK
;
A
#
# COMPACT_ATOMS: atom_id res chain seq x y z
N MET A 1 -11.03 2.90 -30.49
CA MET A 1 -10.39 1.60 -30.19
C MET A 1 -10.99 1.06 -28.91
N ILE A 2 -11.40 -0.21 -28.90
CA ILE A 2 -12.05 -0.85 -27.76
C ILE A 2 -11.00 -1.24 -26.71
N LYS A 3 -11.24 -0.84 -25.46
CA LYS A 3 -10.27 -0.99 -24.37
C LYS A 3 -10.66 -2.10 -23.40
N LEU A 4 -9.74 -3.02 -23.13
CA LEU A 4 -9.93 -4.07 -22.14
C LEU A 4 -9.89 -3.50 -20.72
N GLY A 5 -10.86 -3.86 -19.88
CA GLY A 5 -10.91 -3.50 -18.46
C GLY A 5 -11.41 -2.08 -18.15
N GLU A 6 -11.90 -1.33 -19.13
CA GLU A 6 -12.52 0.00 -18.94
C GLU A 6 -14.04 -0.05 -19.18
N MET A 7 -14.80 0.76 -18.43
CA MET A 7 -16.16 1.15 -18.83
C MET A 7 -16.04 2.14 -19.98
N GLN A 8 -16.75 1.91 -21.08
CA GLN A 8 -16.70 2.77 -22.26
C GLN A 8 -18.03 2.76 -23.00
N GLU A 9 -18.32 3.84 -23.73
CA GLU A 9 -19.51 3.98 -24.55
C GLU A 9 -19.22 3.47 -25.97
N LEU A 10 -19.94 2.44 -26.41
CA LEU A 10 -19.81 1.85 -27.74
C LEU A 10 -21.14 1.90 -28.51
N VAL A 11 -21.08 1.86 -29.84
CA VAL A 11 -22.24 1.99 -30.73
C VAL A 11 -22.68 0.61 -31.24
N ILE A 12 -23.98 0.30 -31.24
CA ILE A 12 -24.52 -0.91 -31.89
C ILE A 12 -24.33 -0.80 -33.41
N ALA A 13 -23.44 -1.63 -33.97
CA ALA A 13 -23.22 -1.71 -35.41
C ALA A 13 -24.14 -2.74 -36.10
N LYS A 14 -24.44 -3.86 -35.42
CA LYS A 14 -25.25 -4.95 -36.00
C LYS A 14 -25.94 -5.79 -34.93
N LYS A 15 -27.23 -6.07 -35.11
CA LYS A 15 -27.97 -7.11 -34.38
C LYS A 15 -27.73 -8.50 -34.99
N VAL A 16 -27.63 -9.52 -34.15
CA VAL A 16 -27.58 -10.95 -34.49
C VAL A 16 -28.42 -11.74 -33.48
N GLU A 17 -28.75 -13.00 -33.76
CA GLU A 17 -29.62 -13.82 -32.90
C GLU A 17 -29.12 -13.94 -31.45
N PHE A 18 -27.80 -14.00 -31.26
CA PHE A 18 -27.16 -14.18 -29.95
C PHE A 18 -26.69 -12.88 -29.28
N GLY A 19 -27.03 -11.70 -29.83
CA GLY A 19 -26.71 -10.40 -29.23
C GLY A 19 -26.46 -9.29 -30.23
N VAL A 20 -25.62 -8.32 -29.86
CA VAL A 20 -25.25 -7.20 -30.74
C VAL A 20 -23.73 -7.03 -30.84
N TYR A 21 -23.24 -6.71 -32.02
CA TYR A 21 -21.87 -6.25 -32.21
C TYR A 21 -21.80 -4.74 -31.96
N LEU A 22 -20.96 -4.36 -31.02
CA LEU A 22 -20.63 -2.98 -30.68
C LEU A 22 -19.30 -2.57 -31.32
N VAL A 23 -19.16 -1.29 -31.68
CA VAL A 23 -17.93 -0.68 -32.20
C VAL A 23 -17.57 0.60 -31.44
N SER A 24 -16.30 0.98 -31.47
CA SER A 24 -15.86 2.30 -31.00
C SER A 24 -16.52 3.40 -31.83
N PRO A 25 -16.99 4.52 -31.24
CA PRO A 25 -17.51 5.66 -32.00
C PRO A 25 -16.53 6.19 -33.06
N ASP A 26 -15.23 6.14 -32.76
CA ASP A 26 -14.15 6.60 -33.65
C ASP A 26 -13.71 5.56 -34.70
N ASP A 27 -14.25 4.32 -34.67
CA ASP A 27 -13.90 3.28 -35.64
C ASP A 27 -14.78 3.39 -36.88
N VAL A 28 -14.41 4.31 -37.78
CA VAL A 28 -15.07 4.58 -39.06
C VAL A 28 -15.13 3.34 -39.98
N ARG A 29 -14.24 2.36 -39.79
CA ARG A 29 -14.22 1.13 -40.60
C ARG A 29 -14.99 -0.02 -39.94
N GLY A 30 -15.20 0.05 -38.62
CA GLY A 30 -15.77 -1.01 -37.82
C GLY A 30 -14.93 -2.29 -37.88
N GLU A 31 -13.60 -2.19 -37.88
CA GLU A 31 -12.72 -3.36 -37.86
C GLU A 31 -12.64 -3.98 -36.45
N ASP A 32 -12.72 -3.16 -35.40
CA ASP A 32 -12.66 -3.56 -33.99
C ASP A 32 -14.08 -3.70 -33.41
N LYS A 33 -14.66 -4.91 -33.55
CA LYS A 33 -16.02 -5.23 -33.08
C LYS A 33 -15.99 -6.12 -31.82
N ILE A 34 -16.85 -5.81 -30.86
CA ILE A 34 -17.04 -6.61 -29.64
C ILE A 34 -18.48 -7.12 -29.53
N LEU A 35 -18.68 -8.35 -29.06
CA LEU A 35 -20.03 -8.91 -28.83
C LEU A 35 -20.55 -8.52 -27.45
N LEU A 36 -21.75 -7.93 -27.39
CA LEU A 36 -22.59 -7.87 -26.19
C LEU A 36 -23.67 -8.98 -26.29
N PRO A 37 -23.67 -9.99 -25.41
CA PRO A 37 -24.61 -11.11 -25.46
C PRO A 37 -26.07 -10.69 -25.30
N GLN A 38 -27.00 -11.38 -25.97
CA GLN A 38 -28.44 -11.03 -26.00
C GLN A 38 -29.06 -10.78 -24.61
N LYS A 39 -28.67 -11.56 -23.58
CA LYS A 39 -29.13 -11.42 -22.20
C LYS A 39 -28.78 -10.07 -21.53
N GLN A 40 -27.94 -9.27 -22.17
CA GLN A 40 -27.42 -8.00 -21.66
C GLN A 40 -27.75 -6.80 -22.57
N VAL A 41 -28.45 -7.06 -23.69
CA VAL A 41 -28.93 -6.03 -24.62
C VAL A 41 -30.23 -5.45 -24.04
N PRO A 42 -30.36 -4.12 -23.90
CA PRO A 42 -31.62 -3.50 -23.51
C PRO A 42 -32.72 -3.82 -24.53
N GLU A 43 -33.96 -4.04 -24.07
CA GLU A 43 -35.05 -4.61 -24.90
C GLU A 43 -35.31 -3.82 -26.20
N ASP A 44 -35.33 -2.48 -26.10
CA ASP A 44 -35.61 -1.59 -27.24
C ASP A 44 -34.36 -1.17 -28.04
N ALA A 45 -33.15 -1.58 -27.66
CA ALA A 45 -31.91 -1.05 -28.22
C ALA A 45 -31.79 -1.28 -29.73
N GLN A 46 -31.49 -0.24 -30.51
CA GLN A 46 -31.44 -0.22 -31.97
C GLN A 46 -30.01 -0.09 -32.53
N SER A 47 -29.85 -0.34 -33.84
CA SER A 47 -28.57 -0.06 -34.51
C SER A 47 -28.32 1.46 -34.53
N GLY A 48 -27.12 1.88 -34.16
CA GLY A 48 -26.77 3.29 -33.94
C GLY A 48 -26.89 3.75 -32.49
N ASP A 49 -27.58 3.00 -31.62
CA ASP A 49 -27.67 3.33 -30.20
C ASP A 49 -26.33 3.17 -29.50
N ARG A 50 -26.13 3.98 -28.46
CA ARG A 50 -24.93 3.97 -27.62
C ARG A 50 -25.18 3.23 -26.32
N ILE A 51 -24.29 2.31 -25.98
CA ILE A 51 -24.36 1.50 -24.75
C ILE A 51 -23.04 1.61 -24.00
N THR A 52 -23.12 1.97 -22.73
CA THR A 52 -21.99 1.91 -21.79
C THR A 52 -21.74 0.46 -21.37
N VAL A 53 -20.56 -0.08 -21.71
CA VAL A 53 -20.17 -1.46 -21.42
C VAL A 53 -18.79 -1.55 -20.80
N PHE A 54 -18.58 -2.59 -20.00
CA PHE A 54 -17.27 -3.10 -19.62
C PHE A 54 -16.81 -4.14 -20.64
N VAL A 55 -15.54 -4.11 -21.05
CA VAL A 55 -14.97 -5.14 -21.94
C VAL A 55 -13.98 -6.00 -21.18
N TYR A 56 -14.18 -7.32 -21.21
CA TYR A 56 -13.38 -8.30 -20.48
C TYR A 56 -13.15 -9.58 -21.32
N ARG A 57 -12.63 -10.65 -20.71
CA ARG A 57 -12.52 -11.97 -21.34
C ARG A 57 -13.42 -13.00 -20.68
N ASP A 58 -14.16 -13.76 -21.50
CA ASP A 58 -15.07 -14.80 -21.04
C ASP A 58 -14.34 -16.08 -20.53
N SER A 59 -15.12 -17.13 -20.25
CA SER A 59 -14.60 -18.45 -19.88
C SER A 59 -13.78 -19.10 -21.00
N SER A 60 -14.05 -18.77 -22.26
CA SER A 60 -13.32 -19.22 -23.46
C SER A 60 -12.14 -18.31 -23.85
N ASP A 61 -11.75 -17.37 -22.97
CA ASP A 61 -10.68 -16.39 -23.18
C ASP A 61 -10.91 -15.41 -24.35
N ARG A 62 -12.15 -15.29 -24.84
CA ARG A 62 -12.53 -14.36 -25.91
C ARG A 62 -12.88 -13.00 -25.33
N LYS A 63 -12.51 -11.91 -26.02
CA LYS A 63 -12.97 -10.57 -25.64
C LYS A 63 -14.50 -10.50 -25.78
N ILE A 64 -15.18 -9.97 -24.76
CA ILE A 64 -16.63 -9.82 -24.74
C ILE A 64 -17.03 -8.53 -23.98
N ALA A 65 -18.20 -7.98 -24.30
CA ALA A 65 -18.78 -6.83 -23.61
C ALA A 65 -19.84 -7.25 -22.59
N THR A 66 -20.00 -6.47 -21.52
CA THR A 66 -21.06 -6.60 -20.53
C THR A 66 -21.58 -5.23 -20.10
N THR A 67 -22.90 -5.07 -19.95
CA THR A 67 -23.51 -3.86 -19.36
C THR A 67 -23.37 -3.84 -17.83
N LYS A 68 -22.96 -4.95 -17.22
CA LYS A 68 -22.73 -5.05 -15.78
C LYS A 68 -21.39 -4.42 -15.41
N ARG A 69 -21.42 -3.34 -14.62
CA ARG A 69 -20.21 -2.79 -14.01
C ARG A 69 -19.65 -3.81 -12.99
N PRO A 70 -18.38 -4.24 -13.10
CA PRO A 70 -17.72 -5.00 -12.04
C PRO A 70 -17.46 -4.13 -10.80
N LYS A 71 -17.06 -4.77 -9.69
CA LYS A 71 -16.66 -4.08 -8.45
C LYS A 71 -15.39 -3.23 -8.60
N ILE A 72 -14.58 -3.49 -9.63
CA ILE A 72 -13.32 -2.79 -9.92
C ILE A 72 -13.11 -2.68 -11.43
N VAL A 73 -12.64 -1.54 -11.92
CA VAL A 73 -12.23 -1.32 -13.32
C VAL A 73 -10.78 -0.82 -13.40
N MET A 74 -10.22 -0.69 -14.60
CA MET A 74 -8.84 -0.24 -14.78
C MET A 74 -8.62 1.16 -14.19
N GLY A 75 -7.55 1.30 -13.40
CA GLY A 75 -7.22 2.54 -12.69
C GLY A 75 -7.99 2.77 -11.38
N GLU A 76 -8.81 1.82 -10.94
CA GLU A 76 -9.41 1.79 -9.60
C GLU A 76 -8.71 0.76 -8.71
N ILE A 77 -8.92 0.89 -7.39
CA ILE A 77 -8.67 -0.15 -6.39
C ILE A 77 -9.99 -0.48 -5.69
N ALA A 78 -10.14 -1.73 -5.25
CA ALA A 78 -11.32 -2.17 -4.49
C ALA A 78 -10.97 -3.30 -3.53
N TYR A 79 -11.75 -3.43 -2.46
CA TYR A 79 -11.79 -4.64 -1.66
C TYR A 79 -12.55 -5.73 -2.42
N LEU A 80 -11.89 -6.86 -2.67
CA LEU A 80 -12.51 -8.05 -3.26
C LEU A 80 -12.38 -9.24 -2.31
N LYS A 81 -13.45 -10.03 -2.23
CA LYS A 81 -13.49 -11.29 -1.48
C LYS A 81 -12.93 -12.45 -2.31
N VAL A 82 -12.08 -13.28 -1.71
CA VAL A 82 -11.58 -14.52 -2.30
C VAL A 82 -12.71 -15.56 -2.37
N ALA A 83 -13.05 -15.98 -3.58
CA ALA A 83 -14.04 -17.01 -3.88
C ALA A 83 -13.43 -18.42 -3.94
N GLU A 84 -12.22 -18.55 -4.50
CA GLU A 84 -11.52 -19.84 -4.64
C GLU A 84 -10.01 -19.69 -4.40
N MET A 85 -9.38 -20.75 -3.89
CA MET A 85 -7.92 -20.88 -3.75
C MET A 85 -7.42 -22.01 -4.65
N SER A 86 -6.38 -21.76 -5.43
CA SER A 86 -5.86 -22.70 -6.44
C SER A 86 -4.34 -22.88 -6.35
N ARG A 87 -3.79 -23.81 -7.15
CA ARG A 87 -2.33 -24.04 -7.25
C ARG A 87 -1.55 -22.94 -7.98
N ILE A 88 -2.21 -21.91 -8.50
CA ILE A 88 -1.58 -20.81 -9.25
C ILE A 88 -1.82 -19.42 -8.62
N GLY A 89 -2.72 -19.33 -7.64
CA GLY A 89 -3.12 -18.10 -6.98
C GLY A 89 -4.54 -18.21 -6.42
N ALA A 90 -5.17 -17.06 -6.18
CA ALA A 90 -6.56 -16.97 -5.72
C ALA A 90 -7.47 -16.46 -6.84
N PHE A 91 -8.77 -16.74 -6.74
CA PHE A 91 -9.80 -16.15 -7.59
C PHE A 91 -10.73 -15.28 -6.72
N MET A 92 -11.00 -14.05 -7.17
CA MET A 92 -11.65 -13.02 -6.39
C MET A 92 -12.97 -12.56 -7.01
N ASN A 93 -14.00 -12.44 -6.18
CA ASN A 93 -15.33 -12.07 -6.62
C ASN A 93 -15.44 -10.57 -6.91
N TRP A 94 -15.18 -10.20 -8.15
CA TRP A 94 -15.43 -8.87 -8.73
C TRP A 94 -16.81 -8.69 -9.37
N GLY A 95 -17.67 -9.72 -9.32
CA GLY A 95 -19.09 -9.63 -9.70
C GLY A 95 -19.45 -9.96 -11.15
N LEU A 96 -18.51 -10.38 -12.00
CA LEU A 96 -18.80 -10.96 -13.33
C LEU A 96 -18.92 -12.49 -13.26
N GLU A 97 -19.26 -13.13 -14.38
CA GLU A 97 -19.48 -14.59 -14.47
C GLU A 97 -18.23 -15.42 -14.14
N LYS A 98 -17.04 -14.85 -14.37
CA LYS A 98 -15.73 -15.45 -14.07
C LYS A 98 -15.05 -14.60 -13.02
N ASP A 99 -14.56 -15.20 -11.95
CA ASP A 99 -13.83 -14.49 -10.90
C ASP A 99 -12.45 -13.98 -11.39
N LEU A 100 -11.99 -12.88 -10.78
CA LEU A 100 -10.75 -12.20 -11.15
C LEU A 100 -9.55 -12.93 -10.55
N PHE A 101 -8.56 -13.26 -11.39
CA PHE A 101 -7.39 -14.01 -10.95
C PHE A 101 -6.37 -13.13 -10.22
N LEU A 102 -5.92 -13.55 -9.03
CA LEU A 102 -4.84 -12.94 -8.23
C LEU A 102 -3.64 -13.91 -8.17
N PRO A 103 -2.62 -13.76 -9.06
CA PRO A 103 -1.46 -14.64 -9.11
C PRO A 103 -0.60 -14.55 -7.84
N PHE A 104 0.06 -15.64 -7.43
CA PHE A 104 0.93 -15.63 -6.23
C PHE A 104 2.00 -14.52 -6.21
N LYS A 105 2.56 -14.14 -7.37
CA LYS A 105 3.57 -13.06 -7.47
C LYS A 105 3.01 -11.66 -7.18
N GLU A 106 1.68 -11.53 -7.14
CA GLU A 106 0.95 -10.28 -6.90
C GLU A 106 0.25 -10.24 -5.53
N GLN A 107 0.42 -11.30 -4.72
CA GLN A 107 -0.12 -11.40 -3.36
C GLN A 107 0.83 -10.77 -2.34
N VAL A 108 0.27 -10.19 -1.27
CA VAL A 108 1.02 -9.60 -0.16
C VAL A 108 0.53 -10.20 1.16
N GLY A 109 1.37 -11.02 1.79
CA GLY A 109 1.00 -11.79 2.98
C GLY A 109 0.17 -13.03 2.66
N ASP A 110 -0.40 -13.65 3.70
CA ASP A 110 -1.11 -14.92 3.57
C ASP A 110 -2.57 -14.71 3.14
N ILE A 111 -2.91 -15.22 1.96
CA ILE A 111 -4.26 -15.14 1.38
C ILE A 111 -5.10 -16.33 1.82
N LYS A 112 -6.33 -16.04 2.27
CA LYS A 112 -7.28 -17.02 2.82
C LYS A 112 -8.56 -17.03 2.01
N LEU A 113 -9.13 -18.21 1.82
CA LEU A 113 -10.48 -18.40 1.29
C LEU A 113 -11.49 -17.58 2.11
N ASN A 114 -12.46 -16.94 1.45
CA ASN A 114 -13.41 -15.99 2.03
C ASN A 114 -12.79 -14.70 2.62
N GLY A 115 -11.47 -14.54 2.66
CA GLY A 115 -10.84 -13.28 3.06
C GLY A 115 -11.08 -12.18 2.04
N GLU A 116 -11.06 -10.93 2.50
CA GLU A 116 -11.29 -9.74 1.67
C GLU A 116 -10.05 -8.85 1.67
N TYR A 117 -9.60 -8.44 0.49
CA TYR A 117 -8.29 -7.81 0.29
C TYR A 117 -8.40 -6.64 -0.70
N LEU A 118 -7.70 -5.55 -0.38
CA LEU A 118 -7.59 -4.38 -1.25
C LEU A 118 -6.67 -4.72 -2.43
N VAL A 119 -7.20 -4.63 -3.65
CA VAL A 119 -6.49 -4.94 -4.89
C VAL A 119 -6.71 -3.87 -5.96
N GLY A 120 -5.76 -3.77 -6.87
CA GLY A 120 -5.87 -3.05 -8.14
C GLY A 120 -6.10 -4.01 -9.32
N LEU A 121 -6.64 -3.48 -10.43
CA LEU A 121 -6.77 -4.21 -11.69
C LEU A 121 -5.58 -3.90 -12.63
N TYR A 122 -5.03 -4.93 -13.27
CA TYR A 122 -4.00 -4.77 -14.31
C TYR A 122 -4.19 -5.78 -15.46
N ILE A 123 -3.58 -5.49 -16.61
CA ILE A 123 -3.53 -6.40 -17.77
C ILE A 123 -2.16 -7.10 -17.79
N ASP A 124 -2.14 -8.43 -17.87
CA ASP A 124 -0.90 -9.20 -17.94
C ASP A 124 -0.32 -9.29 -19.36
N LYS A 125 0.82 -10.00 -19.49
CA LYS A 125 1.50 -10.17 -20.79
C LYS A 125 0.73 -11.02 -21.82
N SER A 126 -0.37 -11.66 -21.39
CA SER A 126 -1.26 -12.46 -22.23
C SER A 126 -2.57 -11.74 -22.53
N ASP A 127 -2.63 -10.42 -22.29
CA ASP A 127 -3.82 -9.57 -22.48
C ASP A 127 -5.02 -10.06 -21.64
N ARG A 128 -4.76 -10.57 -20.43
CA ARG A 128 -5.77 -11.00 -19.45
C ARG A 128 -5.82 -10.04 -18.26
N LEU A 129 -7.04 -9.79 -17.77
CA LEU A 129 -7.30 -8.99 -16.58
C LEU A 129 -7.00 -9.80 -15.31
N CYS A 130 -6.16 -9.23 -14.45
CA CYS A 130 -5.70 -9.83 -13.19
C CYS A 130 -5.77 -8.80 -12.05
N ALA A 131 -5.95 -9.30 -10.82
CA ALA A 131 -5.84 -8.52 -9.59
C ALA A 131 -4.39 -8.45 -9.11
N THR A 132 -4.01 -7.34 -8.47
CA THR A 132 -2.74 -7.23 -7.72
C THR A 132 -2.92 -6.51 -6.40
N MET A 133 -2.28 -7.03 -5.34
CA MET A 133 -2.15 -6.32 -4.05
C MET A 133 -0.96 -5.35 -4.04
N ASN A 134 -0.13 -5.37 -5.09
CA ASN A 134 0.99 -4.44 -5.26
C ASN A 134 0.48 -3.12 -5.88
N LEU A 135 -0.22 -2.32 -5.06
CA LEU A 135 -0.92 -1.12 -5.54
C LEU A 135 0.01 -0.06 -6.17
N PHE A 136 1.32 -0.10 -5.90
CA PHE A 136 2.33 0.71 -6.59
C PHE A 136 2.35 0.52 -8.12
N LYS A 137 1.78 -0.56 -8.64
CA LYS A 137 1.66 -0.83 -10.08
C LYS A 137 0.45 -0.17 -10.75
N VAL A 138 -0.58 0.19 -9.98
CA VAL A 138 -1.87 0.67 -10.50
C VAL A 138 -2.19 2.11 -10.08
N LEU A 139 -1.65 2.57 -8.95
CA LEU A 139 -1.78 3.94 -8.48
C LEU A 139 -0.89 4.85 -9.31
N LYS A 140 -1.46 5.98 -9.73
CA LYS A 140 -0.78 6.97 -10.58
C LYS A 140 -0.03 8.02 -9.76
N THR A 141 0.81 8.79 -10.45
CA THR A 141 1.50 9.96 -9.88
C THR A 141 1.17 11.26 -10.64
N ASP A 142 0.21 11.25 -11.56
CA ASP A 142 -0.25 12.40 -12.35
C ASP A 142 -1.46 13.11 -11.70
N SER A 143 -1.42 13.29 -10.37
CA SER A 143 -2.57 13.84 -9.64
C SER A 143 -2.80 15.33 -9.94
N PRO A 144 -4.06 15.80 -10.02
CA PRO A 144 -4.38 17.22 -10.22
C PRO A 144 -4.17 18.07 -8.95
N TYR A 145 -3.81 17.45 -7.83
CA TYR A 145 -3.73 18.07 -6.52
C TYR A 145 -2.54 19.02 -6.37
N LYS A 146 -2.77 20.06 -5.57
CA LYS A 146 -1.81 21.11 -5.24
C LYS A 146 -1.53 21.12 -3.75
N VAL A 147 -0.45 21.80 -3.38
CA VAL A 147 -0.07 21.99 -1.97
C VAL A 147 -1.18 22.72 -1.21
N ASN A 148 -1.55 22.16 -0.06
CA ASN A 148 -2.69 22.51 0.81
C ASN A 148 -4.08 22.00 0.41
N ASP A 149 -4.22 21.26 -0.70
CA ASP A 149 -5.50 20.60 -1.00
C ASP A 149 -5.84 19.55 0.07
N MET A 150 -7.13 19.47 0.40
CA MET A 150 -7.68 18.46 1.31
C MET A 150 -8.12 17.24 0.49
N VAL A 151 -7.67 16.06 0.89
CA VAL A 151 -7.88 14.81 0.17
C VAL A 151 -8.30 13.68 1.12
N LYS A 152 -8.90 12.62 0.56
CA LYS A 152 -9.18 11.38 1.27
C LYS A 152 -8.32 10.26 0.70
N GLY A 153 -8.02 9.25 1.51
CA GLY A 153 -7.37 8.06 0.98
C GLY A 153 -7.23 6.93 1.98
N THR A 154 -7.07 5.74 1.42
CA THR A 154 -6.89 4.49 2.17
C THR A 154 -5.40 4.24 2.41
N VAL A 155 -4.99 4.02 3.65
CA VAL A 155 -3.64 3.50 3.94
C VAL A 155 -3.55 2.07 3.40
N PHE A 156 -2.55 1.75 2.57
CA PHE A 156 -2.40 0.40 2.01
C PHE A 156 -1.07 -0.28 2.37
N SER A 157 -0.08 0.47 2.86
CA SER A 157 1.19 -0.13 3.30
C SER A 157 1.89 0.73 4.35
N LEU A 158 2.53 0.08 5.32
CA LEU A 158 3.43 0.73 6.28
C LEU A 158 4.85 0.27 6.00
N LYS A 159 5.78 1.23 5.92
CA LYS A 159 7.19 1.01 5.60
C LYS A 159 8.04 1.70 6.66
N ARG A 160 8.68 0.90 7.53
CA ARG A 160 9.61 1.39 8.56
C ARG A 160 10.71 2.24 7.92
N GLY A 161 11.00 3.41 8.49
CA GLY A 161 11.96 4.37 7.94
C GLY A 161 11.42 5.26 6.80
N LEU A 162 10.16 5.08 6.40
CA LEU A 162 9.52 5.88 5.34
C LEU A 162 8.17 6.43 5.80
N GLY A 163 7.26 5.58 6.28
CA GLY A 163 5.93 5.96 6.79
C GLY A 163 4.78 5.15 6.19
N ALA A 164 3.63 5.80 6.00
CA ALA A 164 2.40 5.19 5.51
C ALA A 164 2.14 5.57 4.05
N MET A 165 2.03 4.55 3.20
CA MET A 165 1.62 4.68 1.81
C MET A 165 0.10 4.75 1.73
N VAL A 166 -0.41 5.75 1.02
CA VAL A 166 -1.84 6.07 0.91
C VAL A 166 -2.27 6.06 -0.55
N ALA A 167 -3.44 5.48 -0.82
CA ALA A 167 -4.12 5.56 -2.10
C ALA A 167 -5.12 6.73 -2.04
N VAL A 168 -4.69 7.91 -2.51
CA VAL A 168 -5.52 9.12 -2.53
C VAL A 168 -6.62 8.95 -3.57
N ASP A 169 -7.88 9.07 -3.12
CA ASP A 169 -9.12 8.76 -3.86
C ASP A 169 -9.11 7.42 -4.59
N GLY A 170 -8.36 6.44 -4.07
CA GLY A 170 -8.16 5.13 -4.69
C GLY A 170 -7.37 5.15 -6.01
N LYS A 171 -6.78 6.31 -6.39
CA LYS A 171 -6.17 6.55 -7.71
C LYS A 171 -4.72 6.99 -7.67
N TYR A 172 -4.32 7.79 -6.69
CA TYR A 172 -3.02 8.45 -6.67
C TYR A 172 -2.13 7.99 -5.51
N LEU A 173 -0.82 7.91 -5.76
CA LEU A 173 0.17 7.48 -4.78
C LEU A 173 0.59 8.63 -3.86
N GLY A 174 0.27 8.51 -2.57
CA GLY A 174 0.68 9.43 -1.53
C GLY A 174 1.50 8.78 -0.41
N LEU A 175 2.24 9.60 0.33
CA LEU A 175 3.06 9.21 1.48
C LEU A 175 2.82 10.15 2.67
N ILE A 176 2.43 9.59 3.81
CA ILE A 176 2.57 10.24 5.12
C ILE A 176 3.91 9.79 5.69
N HIS A 177 4.84 10.72 5.94
CA HIS A 177 6.17 10.39 6.48
C HIS A 177 6.09 9.83 7.91
N GLU A 178 6.97 8.90 8.27
CA GLU A 178 6.97 8.24 9.59
C GLU A 178 6.99 9.23 10.77
N GLY A 179 7.64 10.39 10.61
CA GLY A 179 7.67 11.46 11.62
C GLY A 179 6.32 12.16 11.87
N GLU A 180 5.44 12.18 10.87
CA GLU A 180 4.10 12.79 10.86
C GLU A 180 3.01 11.83 11.41
N ILE A 181 3.32 10.54 11.58
CA ILE A 181 2.39 9.54 12.08
C ILE A 181 2.26 9.69 13.61
N LEU A 182 1.31 10.52 14.04
CA LEU A 182 1.05 10.79 15.46
C LEU A 182 0.19 9.73 16.16
N LYS A 183 -0.60 8.96 15.39
CA LYS A 183 -1.46 7.88 15.87
C LYS A 183 -1.09 6.60 15.11
N PRO A 184 -1.13 5.40 15.73
CA PRO A 184 -0.93 4.15 15.00
C PRO A 184 -1.92 4.04 13.84
N MET A 185 -1.40 3.75 12.65
CA MET A 185 -2.18 3.49 11.44
C MET A 185 -2.09 2.00 11.08
N ARG A 186 -3.00 1.53 10.23
CA ARG A 186 -3.07 0.16 9.71
C ARG A 186 -3.45 0.18 8.23
N PRO A 187 -3.02 -0.80 7.42
CA PRO A 187 -3.58 -1.00 6.09
C PRO A 187 -5.10 -1.21 6.18
N GLY A 188 -5.85 -0.41 5.40
CA GLY A 188 -7.31 -0.32 5.41
C GLY A 188 -7.88 0.87 6.20
N ASP A 189 -7.05 1.64 6.90
CA ASP A 189 -7.52 2.87 7.54
C ASP A 189 -7.85 3.95 6.49
N GLU A 190 -9.09 4.44 6.50
CA GLU A 190 -9.52 5.62 5.76
C GLU A 190 -9.14 6.91 6.50
N VAL A 191 -8.50 7.85 5.82
CA VAL A 191 -7.97 9.07 6.46
C VAL A 191 -8.22 10.34 5.63
N GLU A 192 -8.53 11.43 6.33
CA GLU A 192 -8.55 12.79 5.78
C GLU A 192 -7.19 13.46 5.96
N LEU A 193 -6.62 13.92 4.84
CA LEU A 193 -5.25 14.38 4.75
C LEU A 193 -5.17 15.72 4.02
N ARG A 194 -4.07 16.43 4.23
CA ARG A 194 -3.71 17.63 3.46
C ARG A 194 -2.42 17.36 2.70
N VAL A 195 -2.40 17.70 1.42
CA VAL A 195 -1.19 17.66 0.58
C VAL A 195 -0.17 18.66 1.13
N SER A 196 0.96 18.16 1.64
CA SER A 196 2.04 18.98 2.18
C SER A 196 3.07 19.35 1.11
N ASN A 197 3.26 18.50 0.10
CA ASN A 197 4.14 18.74 -1.04
C ASN A 197 3.71 17.90 -2.26
N VAL A 198 4.06 18.37 -3.46
CA VAL A 198 3.95 17.62 -4.72
C VAL A 198 5.36 17.50 -5.28
N LYS A 199 5.86 16.28 -5.46
CA LYS A 199 7.23 16.03 -5.93
C LYS A 199 7.36 16.22 -7.44
N GLU A 200 8.60 16.35 -7.91
CA GLU A 200 8.95 16.40 -9.34
C GLU A 200 8.50 15.14 -10.10
N ASP A 201 8.44 13.98 -9.43
CA ASP A 201 7.89 12.73 -9.98
C ASP A 201 6.37 12.58 -9.81
N GLY A 202 5.70 13.65 -9.37
CA GLY A 202 4.27 13.77 -9.16
C GLY A 202 3.72 13.09 -7.91
N LYS A 203 4.56 12.41 -7.12
CA LYS A 203 4.11 11.77 -5.86
C LYS A 203 3.72 12.82 -4.82
N LEU A 204 2.67 12.53 -4.07
CA LEU A 204 2.18 13.40 -3.01
C LEU A 204 2.86 13.09 -1.68
N ASP A 205 3.39 14.10 -1.00
CA ASP A 205 3.59 14.04 0.45
C ASP A 205 2.34 14.57 1.14
N LEU A 206 1.93 13.87 2.20
CA LEU A 206 0.67 14.08 2.90
C LEU A 206 0.91 14.32 4.39
N SER A 207 0.03 15.11 5.00
CA SER A 207 -0.01 15.39 6.43
C SER A 207 -1.42 15.16 6.98
N LEU A 208 -1.54 14.74 8.24
CA LEU A 208 -2.85 14.58 8.89
C LEU A 208 -3.55 15.95 8.99
N LYS A 209 -4.87 15.98 8.77
CA LYS A 209 -5.71 17.20 8.87
C LYS A 209 -5.52 17.96 10.18
N ASP A 210 -5.44 17.22 11.29
CA ASP A 210 -5.29 17.74 12.66
C ASP A 210 -3.83 17.95 13.07
N ALA A 211 -2.86 17.64 12.20
CA ALA A 211 -1.48 18.01 12.47
C ALA A 211 -1.44 19.53 12.62
N PRO A 212 -1.03 20.08 13.78
CA PRO A 212 -0.97 21.52 13.96
C PRO A 212 -0.14 22.08 12.82
N ARG A 213 -0.64 23.12 12.14
CA ARG A 213 0.19 23.81 11.15
C ARG A 213 1.48 24.18 11.86
N LEU A 214 2.54 23.48 11.49
CA LEU A 214 3.90 23.94 11.64
C LEU A 214 4.01 25.16 10.72
N GLN A 215 3.42 26.29 11.16
CA GLN A 215 3.62 27.64 10.63
C GLN A 215 5.05 28.03 10.93
N ILE A 216 5.96 27.32 10.29
CA ILE A 216 7.36 27.65 10.23
C ILE A 216 7.41 28.78 9.21
N ASP A 217 7.90 29.92 9.67
CA ASP A 217 8.17 31.07 8.83
C ASP A 217 9.33 30.77 7.89
N LYS A 218 9.43 31.52 6.77
CA LYS A 218 10.44 31.28 5.73
C LYS A 218 11.87 31.15 6.27
N ASP A 219 12.22 31.90 7.32
CA ASP A 219 13.53 31.80 7.98
C ASP A 219 13.71 30.43 8.67
N GLY A 220 12.69 29.91 9.35
CA GLY A 220 12.69 28.57 9.94
C GLY A 220 12.69 27.43 8.92
N GLU A 221 11.99 27.58 7.79
CA GLU A 221 12.02 26.61 6.68
C GLU A 221 13.44 26.54 6.09
N LYS A 222 14.09 27.70 5.93
CA LYS A 222 15.47 27.80 5.45
C LYS A 222 16.45 27.10 6.40
N VAL A 223 16.36 27.34 7.71
CA VAL A 223 17.15 26.63 8.73
C VAL A 223 16.94 25.12 8.64
N LEU A 224 15.69 24.65 8.60
CA LEU A 224 15.38 23.22 8.50
C LEU A 224 15.92 22.57 7.23
N SER A 225 15.81 23.25 6.08
CA SER A 225 16.31 22.73 4.80
C SER A 225 17.82 22.48 4.82
N VAL A 226 18.58 23.36 5.46
CA VAL A 226 20.04 23.23 5.59
C VAL A 226 20.40 22.22 6.70
N LEU A 227 19.62 22.16 7.78
CA LEU A 227 19.76 21.15 8.82
C LEU A 227 19.56 19.73 8.28
N MET A 228 18.53 19.50 7.45
CA MET A 228 18.28 18.22 6.80
C MET A 228 19.38 17.83 5.81
N LYS A 229 19.87 18.77 4.99
CA LYS A 229 21.02 18.54 4.08
C LYS A 229 22.28 18.10 4.84
N ASN A 230 22.47 18.58 6.07
CA ASN A 230 23.58 18.22 6.94
C ASN A 230 23.24 17.07 7.93
N LYS A 231 22.42 16.10 7.49
CA LYS A 231 22.06 14.90 8.27
C LYS A 231 21.40 15.17 9.63
N GLY A 232 20.67 16.28 9.73
CA GLY A 232 19.95 16.68 10.95
C GLY A 232 20.78 17.44 11.98
N GLN A 233 22.01 17.85 11.64
CA GLN A 233 22.90 18.62 12.52
C GLN A 233 23.52 19.81 11.77
N LEU A 234 23.73 20.93 12.44
CA LEU A 234 24.40 22.10 11.88
C LEU A 234 25.26 22.74 12.97
N LYS A 235 26.54 22.98 12.67
CA LYS A 235 27.52 23.58 13.59
C LYS A 235 27.33 25.10 13.75
N LEU A 236 26.09 25.51 13.95
CA LEU A 236 25.68 26.88 14.25
C LEU A 236 24.72 26.85 15.44
N ASN A 237 24.94 27.76 16.39
CA ASN A 237 24.12 27.98 17.58
C ASN A 237 23.90 29.49 17.76
N ASP A 238 23.18 29.89 18.80
CA ASP A 238 22.85 31.30 19.00
C ASP A 238 24.07 32.18 19.40
N GLU A 239 25.20 31.57 19.78
CA GLU A 239 26.47 32.25 20.03
C GLU A 239 27.25 32.55 18.74
N SER A 240 27.06 31.74 17.68
CA SER A 240 27.80 31.76 16.41
C SER A 240 27.87 33.15 15.74
N SER A 241 28.97 33.45 15.02
CA SER A 241 29.20 34.78 14.46
C SER A 241 28.19 35.16 13.37
N PRO A 242 27.90 36.46 13.17
CA PRO A 242 27.02 36.91 12.08
C PRO A 242 27.46 36.41 10.69
N GLU A 243 28.77 36.35 10.46
CA GLU A 243 29.41 35.96 9.20
C GLU A 243 29.16 34.46 8.93
N ALA A 244 29.46 33.59 9.90
CA ALA A 244 29.25 32.13 9.76
C ALA A 244 27.77 31.76 9.53
N ILE A 245 26.86 32.49 10.18
CA ILE A 245 25.41 32.37 9.97
C ILE A 245 25.03 32.83 8.55
N TYR A 246 25.58 33.95 8.08
CA TYR A 246 25.29 34.47 6.75
C TYR A 246 25.84 33.58 5.64
N GLU A 247 27.07 33.06 5.77
CA GLU A 247 27.64 32.12 4.79
C GLU A 247 26.83 30.82 4.68
N SER A 248 26.42 30.24 5.81
CA SER A 248 25.74 28.95 5.83
C SER A 248 24.25 29.02 5.47
N LEU A 249 23.58 30.13 5.82
CA LEU A 249 22.12 30.25 5.80
C LEU A 249 21.62 31.50 5.07
N ASN A 250 22.50 32.40 4.63
CA ASN A 250 22.19 33.67 3.97
C ASN A 250 21.06 34.42 4.70
N MET A 251 21.28 34.70 5.98
CA MET A 251 20.34 35.39 6.87
C MET A 251 21.10 36.14 7.96
N SER A 252 20.44 37.14 8.57
CA SER A 252 21.02 37.87 9.70
C SER A 252 21.05 37.02 10.98
N LYS A 253 21.99 37.29 11.89
CA LYS A 253 22.01 36.68 13.25
C LYS A 253 20.70 36.91 14.02
N GLY A 254 20.02 38.04 13.77
CA GLY A 254 18.70 38.33 14.35
C GLY A 254 17.57 37.46 13.80
N SER A 255 17.52 37.25 12.48
CA SER A 255 16.60 36.29 11.83
C SER A 255 16.86 34.88 12.30
N PHE A 256 18.14 34.46 12.32
CA PHE A 256 18.54 33.14 12.78
C PHE A 256 18.10 32.84 14.22
N LYS A 257 18.38 33.75 15.18
CA LYS A 257 17.92 33.60 16.57
C LYS A 257 16.40 33.49 16.68
N LYS A 258 15.64 34.26 15.91
CA LYS A 258 14.16 34.18 15.87
C LYS A 258 13.70 32.83 15.31
N ALA A 259 14.30 32.37 14.22
CA ALA A 259 14.00 31.08 13.59
C ALA A 259 14.29 29.90 14.52
N ILE A 260 15.53 29.76 15.03
CA ILE A 260 15.87 28.64 15.93
C ILE A 260 15.08 28.69 17.24
N GLY A 261 14.79 29.89 17.77
CA GLY A 261 13.92 30.06 18.94
C GLY A 261 12.48 29.61 18.70
N ARG A 262 11.91 29.87 17.52
CA ARG A 262 10.59 29.37 17.10
C ARG A 262 10.61 27.85 16.90
N LEU A 263 11.66 27.30 16.30
CA LEU A 263 11.80 25.86 16.05
C LEU A 263 11.99 25.07 17.37
N MET A 264 12.81 25.59 18.29
CA MET A 264 13.05 24.99 19.61
C MET A 264 11.79 25.03 20.48
N LYS A 265 11.06 26.17 20.53
CA LYS A 265 9.76 26.26 21.24
C LYS A 265 8.71 25.27 20.72
N LYS A 266 8.84 24.81 19.48
CA LYS A 266 7.97 23.80 18.85
C LYS A 266 8.50 22.36 19.00
N GLY A 267 9.62 22.15 19.70
CA GLY A 267 10.22 20.84 19.92
C GLY A 267 10.80 20.20 18.65
N ILE A 268 11.18 21.00 17.64
CA ILE A 268 11.68 20.50 16.35
C ILE A 268 13.19 20.33 16.37
N ILE A 269 13.89 21.22 17.10
CA ILE A 269 15.35 21.23 17.23
C ILE A 269 15.77 21.37 18.69
N ASP A 270 16.87 20.73 19.04
CA ASP A 270 17.65 21.07 20.23
C ASP A 270 18.74 22.09 19.83
N ILE A 271 19.01 23.05 20.72
CA ILE A 271 20.17 23.93 20.63
C ILE A 271 21.19 23.44 21.66
N THR A 272 22.40 23.12 21.23
CA THR A 272 23.50 22.66 22.08
C THR A 272 24.72 23.59 21.92
N ARG A 273 25.75 23.39 22.74
CA ARG A 273 27.03 24.10 22.58
C ARG A 273 27.74 23.78 21.26
N GLU A 274 27.48 22.61 20.67
CA GLU A 274 28.10 22.16 19.42
C GLU A 274 27.35 22.62 18.16
N GLY A 275 26.12 23.13 18.31
CA GLY A 275 25.29 23.60 17.21
C GLY A 275 23.80 23.38 17.45
N ILE A 276 23.02 23.36 16.37
CA ILE A 276 21.62 22.90 16.38
C ILE A 276 21.53 21.50 15.81
N ARG A 277 20.64 20.69 16.37
CA ARG A 277 20.29 19.35 15.88
C ARG A 277 18.79 19.17 15.85
N LEU A 278 18.27 18.28 15.01
CA LEU A 278 16.88 17.83 15.13
C LEU A 278 16.67 17.24 16.53
N ALA A 279 15.57 17.62 17.18
CA ALA A 279 15.26 17.14 18.52
C ALA A 279 14.96 15.64 18.48
N GLU A 280 15.59 14.88 19.37
CA GLU A 280 15.19 13.50 19.61
C GLU A 280 13.83 13.53 20.32
N LYS A 281 12.77 12.96 19.70
CA LYS A 281 11.44 12.85 20.34
C LYS A 281 11.61 12.11 21.67
N LYS A 282 11.48 12.83 22.80
CA LYS A 282 11.35 12.22 24.12
C LYS A 282 10.13 11.29 24.11
N SER A 283 10.37 9.99 24.26
CA SER A 283 9.34 8.99 24.53
C SER A 283 8.75 9.22 25.93
N GLY A 284 7.87 10.20 26.04
CA GLY A 284 7.25 10.64 27.30
C GLY A 284 6.19 9.68 27.81
N TYR A 285 6.61 8.55 28.37
CA TYR A 285 5.80 7.73 29.28
C TYR A 285 6.40 7.78 30.68
N GLU A 286 6.11 8.86 31.43
CA GLU A 286 6.30 8.85 32.88
C GLU A 286 5.17 8.05 33.53
N ASN A 287 5.52 6.92 34.14
CA ASN A 287 4.58 5.98 34.71
C ASN A 287 4.08 6.43 36.10
N LYS A 288 3.13 7.38 36.15
CA LYS A 288 2.47 7.82 37.38
C LYS A 288 1.40 6.83 37.86
N ASN A 289 1.83 5.64 38.28
CA ASN A 289 0.97 4.67 38.96
C ASN A 289 0.63 5.14 40.37
N HIS A 290 -0.53 5.77 40.53
CA HIS A 290 -1.28 5.72 41.80
C HIS A 290 -1.99 4.35 41.86
N GLY A 291 -1.35 3.36 42.48
CA GLY A 291 -1.99 2.08 42.75
C GLY A 291 -3.00 2.20 43.91
N PRO A 292 -4.23 1.69 43.79
CA PRO A 292 -5.13 1.58 44.93
C PRO A 292 -4.58 0.54 45.92
N LYS A 293 -4.50 0.90 47.21
CA LYS A 293 -4.25 -0.05 48.29
C LYS A 293 -5.51 -0.89 48.55
N THR A 294 -5.36 -2.20 48.67
CA THR A 294 -6.11 -3.02 49.66
C THR A 294 -5.30 -4.26 50.01
N ASP A 295 -5.20 -4.54 51.30
CA ASP A 295 -4.58 -5.73 51.89
C ASP A 295 -5.32 -7.03 51.54
N TYR A 296 -4.66 -8.20 51.69
CA TYR A 296 -5.10 -9.25 52.61
C TYR A 296 -3.94 -10.22 52.94
N LYS A 297 -3.97 -10.77 54.16
CA LYS A 297 -2.88 -11.58 54.76
C LYS A 297 -3.05 -13.09 54.51
N ASN A 298 -1.92 -13.80 54.62
CA ASN A 298 -1.73 -15.24 54.87
C ASN A 298 -2.94 -16.04 55.40
N VAL A 299 -3.14 -17.26 54.86
CA VAL A 299 -3.20 -18.50 55.69
C VAL A 299 -2.62 -19.68 54.88
N ASP A 300 -1.78 -20.50 55.51
CA ASP A 300 -1.34 -21.81 55.00
C ASP A 300 -2.49 -22.82 54.82
N ARG A 301 -2.25 -23.88 54.01
CA ARG A 301 -2.33 -25.29 54.49
C ARG A 301 -1.95 -26.31 53.41
N ASN A 302 -0.98 -27.17 53.75
CA ASN A 302 -0.92 -28.55 53.24
C ASN A 302 -2.15 -29.34 53.73
N ASN A 303 -2.67 -30.31 52.96
CA ASN A 303 -2.38 -31.74 53.14
C ASN A 303 -3.31 -32.69 52.32
N LYS A 304 -2.71 -33.80 51.88
CA LYS A 304 -3.19 -35.12 51.41
C LYS A 304 -4.67 -35.58 51.53
N ARG A 305 -5.01 -36.52 50.60
CA ARG A 305 -5.98 -37.66 50.69
C ARG A 305 -7.49 -37.27 50.61
N THR A 306 -8.44 -38.08 50.10
CA THR A 306 -8.43 -39.48 49.60
C THR A 306 -9.65 -39.79 48.67
N SER A 307 -9.46 -40.66 47.67
CA SER A 307 -10.31 -41.79 47.20
C SER A 307 -11.82 -41.67 46.81
N ARG A 308 -12.17 -42.46 45.77
CA ARG A 308 -13.47 -43.15 45.47
C ARG A 308 -14.64 -42.26 44.97
N SER A 309 -15.55 -42.72 44.09
CA SER A 309 -15.72 -44.01 43.37
C SER A 309 -16.86 -43.94 42.32
N ASN A 310 -16.79 -44.79 41.27
CA ASN A 310 -17.93 -45.29 40.44
C ASN A 310 -18.71 -44.22 39.61
N ASP A 311 -19.50 -44.49 38.55
CA ASP A 311 -19.78 -45.64 37.65
C ASP A 311 -20.52 -45.07 36.39
N SER A 312 -20.71 -45.71 35.22
CA SER A 312 -20.22 -46.96 34.59
C SER A 312 -20.57 -46.94 33.07
N ARG A 313 -20.22 -48.00 32.32
CA ARG A 313 -20.71 -48.39 30.95
C ARG A 313 -20.17 -47.55 29.76
N ASN A 314 -19.29 -48.04 28.86
CA ASN A 314 -19.14 -49.33 28.12
C ASN A 314 -19.89 -49.38 26.77
N SER A 315 -19.12 -49.36 25.68
CA SER A 315 -19.25 -50.11 24.40
C SER A 315 -18.76 -49.23 23.23
N GLY A 316 -17.98 -49.67 22.23
CA GLY A 316 -17.39 -50.99 21.99
C GLY A 316 -16.46 -50.95 20.76
N TYR A 317 -15.41 -51.76 20.80
CA TYR A 317 -14.28 -51.85 19.85
C TYR A 317 -14.58 -51.88 18.35
N LYS A 318 -13.66 -51.31 17.55
CA LYS A 318 -12.79 -52.12 16.66
C LYS A 318 -11.49 -51.42 16.27
N THR A 319 -10.39 -52.14 16.42
CA THR A 319 -9.02 -51.79 16.00
C THR A 319 -8.68 -52.45 14.66
N SER A 320 -7.75 -51.85 13.92
CA SER A 320 -6.83 -52.59 13.05
C SER A 320 -5.55 -51.78 12.86
N ASP A 321 -4.42 -52.36 13.26
CA ASP A 321 -3.06 -51.91 12.98
C ASP A 321 -2.76 -51.99 11.45
N ASN A 322 -1.60 -51.64 10.88
CA ASN A 322 -0.28 -51.34 11.40
C ASN A 322 0.57 -50.71 10.27
N ARG A 323 1.39 -49.69 10.53
CA ARG A 323 2.85 -49.71 10.26
C ARG A 323 3.55 -48.36 10.47
N ASN A 324 4.68 -48.45 11.18
CA ASN A 324 5.70 -47.41 11.30
C ASN A 324 6.34 -47.05 9.95
N MET A 325 6.72 -45.78 9.80
CA MET A 325 8.01 -45.43 9.18
C MET A 325 8.60 -44.17 9.81
N ASN A 326 9.72 -44.37 10.51
CA ASN A 326 10.80 -43.47 10.89
C ASN A 326 10.54 -41.95 10.97
N LYS A 327 10.53 -41.43 12.20
CA LYS A 327 11.11 -40.12 12.50
C LYS A 327 12.59 -40.31 12.82
N ASP A 328 13.47 -39.68 12.08
CA ASP A 328 14.61 -38.89 12.58
C ASP A 328 15.46 -38.39 11.40
N GLY A 329 15.87 -37.11 11.47
CA GLY A 329 16.72 -36.48 10.45
C GLY A 329 16.31 -35.06 10.07
N GLU A 330 17.30 -34.16 10.03
CA GLU A 330 17.29 -32.89 9.29
C GLU A 330 16.47 -31.68 9.81
N ARG A 331 16.62 -31.41 11.12
CA ARG A 331 16.93 -30.01 11.50
C ARG A 331 18.38 -29.70 11.08
N LYS A 332 18.61 -29.15 9.87
CA LYS A 332 19.76 -28.26 9.46
C LYS A 332 19.95 -28.19 7.93
N SER A 333 19.15 -27.40 7.19
CA SER A 333 19.44 -27.14 5.76
C SER A 333 18.74 -25.94 5.08
N TYR A 334 18.03 -25.05 5.79
CA TYR A 334 17.30 -23.92 5.17
C TYR A 334 17.81 -22.50 5.49
N SER A 335 19.00 -22.36 6.08
CA SER A 335 19.66 -21.06 6.27
C SER A 335 20.50 -20.59 5.08
N ASN A 336 20.84 -21.48 4.13
CA ASN A 336 21.87 -21.19 3.11
C ASN A 336 21.32 -20.77 1.73
N PHE A 337 20.02 -20.93 1.45
CA PHE A 337 19.47 -20.55 0.14
C PHE A 337 19.20 -19.04 -0.02
N LYS A 338 19.04 -18.27 1.05
CA LYS A 338 18.73 -16.82 0.97
C LYS A 338 19.95 -15.89 0.80
N ASN A 339 21.19 -16.40 0.91
CA ASN A 339 22.40 -15.58 0.85
C ASN A 339 23.16 -15.62 -0.49
N ASN A 340 22.83 -16.54 -1.41
CA ASN A 340 23.54 -16.64 -2.71
C ASN A 340 22.90 -15.80 -3.83
N GLU A 341 21.57 -15.74 -3.95
CA GLU A 341 20.91 -14.94 -5.00
C GLU A 341 21.15 -13.42 -4.86
N VAL A 342 21.29 -12.94 -3.60
CA VAL A 342 21.64 -11.53 -3.31
C VAL A 342 23.08 -11.21 -3.70
N ARG A 343 24.00 -12.20 -3.70
CA ARG A 343 25.41 -12.01 -4.12
C ARG A 343 25.61 -12.09 -5.62
N GLN A 344 24.87 -12.94 -6.35
CA GLN A 344 24.97 -12.99 -7.81
C GLN A 344 24.43 -11.70 -8.47
N SER A 345 23.24 -11.22 -8.08
CA SER A 345 22.66 -10.00 -8.67
C SER A 345 23.46 -8.71 -8.40
N TYR A 346 24.35 -8.71 -7.41
CA TYR A 346 25.29 -7.60 -7.14
C TYR A 346 26.58 -7.67 -7.96
N ASN A 347 27.04 -8.86 -8.34
CA ASN A 347 28.27 -9.03 -9.13
C ASN A 347 28.05 -8.77 -10.62
N ASP A 348 26.92 -9.20 -11.19
CA ASP A 348 26.67 -9.01 -12.63
C ASP A 348 26.48 -7.52 -12.98
N LYS A 349 25.80 -6.75 -12.12
CA LYS A 349 25.64 -5.29 -12.29
C LYS A 349 26.94 -4.48 -12.20
N ASN A 350 27.99 -5.04 -11.60
CA ASN A 350 29.32 -4.40 -11.56
C ASN A 350 30.21 -4.79 -12.75
N LYS A 351 29.93 -5.92 -13.43
CA LYS A 351 30.63 -6.28 -14.67
C LYS A 351 30.21 -5.40 -15.86
N GLU A 352 28.93 -5.06 -15.99
CA GLU A 352 28.43 -4.20 -17.07
C GLU A 352 28.88 -2.72 -16.95
N ARG A 353 29.15 -2.24 -15.73
CA ARG A 353 29.62 -0.86 -15.51
C ARG A 353 31.10 -0.63 -15.80
N ASN A 354 31.92 -1.69 -15.75
CA ASN A 354 33.36 -1.58 -16.03
C ASN A 354 33.71 -1.84 -17.50
N SER A 355 32.79 -2.35 -18.32
CA SER A 355 33.02 -2.54 -19.77
C SER A 355 32.76 -1.28 -20.60
N THR A 356 31.99 -0.31 -20.08
CA THR A 356 31.61 0.91 -20.81
C THR A 356 32.65 2.04 -20.74
N THR A 357 33.61 1.98 -19.81
CA THR A 357 34.59 3.06 -19.58
C THR A 357 35.87 2.92 -20.42
N ASN A 358 36.12 1.76 -21.04
CA ASN A 358 37.35 1.48 -21.82
C ASN A 358 37.19 1.60 -23.35
N LYS A 359 36.18 2.34 -23.83
CA LYS A 359 36.01 2.67 -25.27
C LYS A 359 35.91 4.18 -25.55
N ARG A 360 36.72 4.99 -24.85
CA ARG A 360 37.07 6.36 -25.24
C ARG A 360 38.51 6.73 -24.85
N LYS A 361 39.46 6.24 -25.64
CA LYS A 361 40.76 6.86 -25.94
C LYS A 361 41.17 6.41 -27.33
#